data_AF-A0A8J7N9R4-F1
#
_entry.id   AF-A0A8J7N9R4-F1
#
_cell.length_a   1.000
_cell.length_b   1.000
_cell.length_c   1.000
_cell.angle_alpha   90.00
_cell.angle_beta   90.00
_cell.angle_gamma   90.00
#
_symmetry.space_group_name_H-M   'P 1'
#
loop_
_entity.id
_entity.type
_entity.pdbx_description
1 polymer ?
#
loop_
_entity_poly.entity_id
_entity_poly.type
_entity_poly.pdbx_seq_one_letter_code
_entity_poly.pdbx_strand_id
1 'polypeptide(L)'
;MRDLGPQDGSGIGSGDPSRAGPIDVAIRLGVLAGFLLLVGVLLRPFLGLMIWAAILTVALSPVHDWMTRRMGGRAGLAAALLTGLALVVVFGPLAYVVANLVASLERLAATIGSGGVVLPPLPAAIGHLPVVGAPLTGIWSTGTSGLGDLLRTHGKDLLHPGEAVLKIVAALAGSVATFAVAVLAAGFLFVPGPRIVAVAQETATRIAGPRGTRFVALAGATVRGVARGIIGIAFLQAVLMGAVMVVAGIPHAGLLAVAVLVLSLAQVAALVVAVPVVVWVWVTHSTLFAAV
;
A
#
# COMPACT_ATOMS: atom_id res chain seq x y z
N MET A 1 83.59 -1.10 -25.94
CA MET A 1 82.62 -0.58 -24.94
C MET A 1 82.47 0.92 -25.21
N ARG A 2 81.35 1.49 -25.65
CA ARG A 2 79.97 1.05 -25.86
C ARG A 2 79.41 1.89 -27.03
N ASP A 3 78.68 1.24 -27.94
CA ASP A 3 77.80 1.89 -28.91
C ASP A 3 76.68 2.65 -28.18
N LEU A 4 76.40 3.87 -28.65
CA LEU A 4 75.19 4.62 -28.31
C LEU A 4 74.40 4.81 -29.61
N GLY A 5 73.53 3.84 -29.90
CA GLY A 5 72.52 3.96 -30.94
C GLY A 5 71.46 5.00 -30.57
N PRO A 6 70.80 5.63 -31.57
CA PRO A 6 69.72 6.58 -31.31
C PRO A 6 68.55 5.86 -30.63
N GLN A 7 68.08 6.44 -29.53
CA GLN A 7 66.95 5.91 -28.79
C GLN A 7 65.70 5.95 -29.67
N ASP A 8 65.10 4.77 -29.87
CA ASP A 8 63.75 4.63 -30.38
C ASP A 8 62.81 5.47 -29.52
N GLY A 9 62.33 6.56 -30.12
CA GLY A 9 61.23 7.35 -29.60
C GLY A 9 60.01 6.46 -29.53
N SER A 10 59.77 5.93 -28.34
CA SER A 10 58.56 5.23 -27.93
C SER A 10 57.33 5.96 -28.47
N GLY A 11 56.74 5.38 -29.52
CA GLY A 11 55.37 5.67 -29.94
C GLY A 11 54.42 5.17 -28.87
N ILE A 12 54.42 5.84 -27.72
CA ILE A 12 53.33 5.73 -26.75
C ILE A 12 52.19 6.48 -27.43
N GLY A 13 51.33 5.72 -28.12
CA GLY A 13 50.09 6.21 -28.66
C GLY A 13 49.35 6.94 -27.55
N SER A 14 49.39 8.28 -27.62
CA SER A 14 48.39 9.13 -27.00
C SER A 14 47.07 8.74 -27.65
N GLY A 15 46.38 7.78 -27.01
CA GLY A 15 44.99 7.46 -27.30
C GLY A 15 44.18 8.72 -27.04
N ASP A 16 44.09 9.57 -28.05
CA ASP A 16 43.27 10.76 -28.07
C ASP A 16 41.82 10.33 -27.75
N PRO A 17 41.25 10.74 -26.60
CA PRO A 17 39.88 10.37 -26.23
C PRO A 17 38.83 10.92 -27.22
N SER A 18 39.25 11.81 -28.13
CA SER A 18 38.43 12.39 -29.21
C SER A 18 38.12 11.43 -30.36
N ARG A 19 38.76 10.26 -30.45
CA ARG A 19 38.56 9.28 -31.53
C ARG A 19 37.93 7.97 -31.04
N ALA A 20 36.97 8.04 -30.13
CA ALA A 20 36.11 6.89 -29.88
C ALA A 20 35.37 6.57 -31.19
N GLY A 21 35.64 5.40 -31.77
CA GLY A 21 34.95 4.97 -32.98
C GLY A 21 33.45 4.88 -32.72
N PRO A 22 32.59 4.96 -33.74
CA PRO A 22 31.15 4.73 -33.57
C PRO A 22 30.85 3.39 -32.88
N ILE A 23 31.75 2.41 -33.02
CA ILE A 23 31.72 1.12 -32.32
C ILE A 23 31.95 1.28 -30.81
N ASP A 24 32.92 2.09 -30.36
CA ASP A 24 33.17 2.32 -28.93
C ASP A 24 31.99 3.04 -28.26
N VAL A 25 31.37 3.99 -28.96
CA VAL A 25 30.16 4.67 -28.49
C VAL A 25 29.00 3.68 -28.40
N ALA A 26 28.81 2.84 -29.42
CA ALA A 26 27.77 1.81 -29.41
C ALA A 26 27.97 0.79 -28.27
N ILE A 27 29.21 0.35 -28.02
CA ILE A 27 29.53 -0.55 -26.90
C ILE A 27 29.24 0.14 -25.57
N ARG A 28 29.69 1.39 -25.37
CA ARG A 28 29.42 2.14 -24.11
C ARG A 28 27.93 2.35 -23.87
N LEU A 29 27.18 2.71 -24.91
CA LEU A 29 25.72 2.86 -24.82
C LEU A 29 25.04 1.52 -24.55
N GLY A 30 25.49 0.43 -25.17
CA GLY A 30 24.99 -0.92 -24.94
C GLY A 30 25.24 -1.39 -23.52
N VAL A 31 26.45 -1.19 -22.99
CA VAL A 31 26.80 -1.50 -21.59
C VAL A 31 25.99 -0.64 -20.62
N LEU A 32 25.86 0.66 -20.88
CA LEU A 32 25.06 1.56 -20.04
C LEU A 32 23.57 1.16 -20.05
N ALA A 33 23.01 0.87 -21.22
CA ALA A 33 21.63 0.41 -21.35
C ALA A 33 21.43 -0.95 -20.64
N GLY A 34 22.33 -1.91 -20.84
CA GLY A 34 22.31 -3.20 -20.17
C GLY A 34 22.41 -3.08 -18.65
N PHE A 35 23.29 -2.21 -18.15
CA PHE A 35 23.41 -1.90 -16.73
C PHE A 35 22.13 -1.28 -16.16
N LEU A 36 21.56 -0.28 -16.85
CA LEU A 36 20.29 0.34 -16.44
C LEU A 36 19.12 -0.65 -16.44
N LEU A 37 19.07 -1.57 -17.41
CA LEU A 37 18.08 -2.64 -17.43
C LEU A 37 18.27 -3.61 -16.26
N LEU A 38 19.51 -4.00 -15.94
CA LEU A 38 19.81 -4.86 -14.80
C LEU A 38 19.40 -4.20 -13.48
N VAL A 39 19.75 -2.93 -13.30
CA VAL A 39 19.33 -2.13 -12.14
C VAL A 39 17.80 -2.03 -12.08
N GLY A 40 17.14 -1.83 -13.23
CA GLY A 40 15.68 -1.81 -13.32
C GLY A 40 15.02 -3.13 -12.90
N VAL A 41 15.57 -4.27 -13.33
CA VAL A 41 15.08 -5.61 -12.93
C VAL A 41 15.31 -5.85 -11.44
N LEU A 42 16.47 -5.46 -10.91
CA LEU A 42 16.80 -5.60 -9.50
C LEU A 42 15.92 -4.72 -8.60
N LEU A 43 15.61 -3.50 -9.05
CA LEU A 43 14.73 -2.57 -8.33
C LEU A 43 13.25 -2.86 -8.53
N ARG A 44 12.86 -3.64 -9.54
CA ARG A 44 11.46 -3.96 -9.88
C ARG A 44 10.56 -4.31 -8.68
N PRO A 45 10.95 -5.19 -7.73
CA PRO A 45 10.11 -5.49 -6.57
C PRO A 45 9.95 -4.31 -5.60
N PHE A 46 10.89 -3.36 -5.59
CA PHE A 46 10.87 -2.17 -4.74
C PHE A 46 10.19 -0.97 -5.39
N LEU A 47 9.96 -0.98 -6.71
CA LEU A 47 9.37 0.15 -7.43
C LEU A 47 8.01 0.55 -6.86
N GLY A 48 7.15 -0.42 -6.54
CA GLY A 48 5.85 -0.13 -5.94
C GLY A 48 5.99 0.65 -4.63
N LEU A 49 6.88 0.20 -3.74
CA LEU A 49 7.15 0.84 -2.46
C LEU A 49 7.78 2.23 -2.63
N MET A 50 8.73 2.39 -3.55
CA MET A 50 9.37 3.66 -3.86
C MET A 50 8.37 4.69 -4.42
N ILE A 51 7.48 4.25 -5.31
CA ILE A 51 6.41 5.09 -5.87
C ILE A 51 5.47 5.53 -4.75
N TRP A 52 5.02 4.60 -3.89
CA TRP A 52 4.18 4.93 -2.74
C TRP A 52 4.85 5.91 -1.78
N ALA A 53 6.13 5.70 -1.47
CA ALA A 53 6.91 6.60 -0.63
C ALA A 53 7.03 8.00 -1.27
N ALA A 54 7.28 8.07 -2.57
CA ALA A 54 7.34 9.33 -3.31
C ALA A 54 5.99 10.05 -3.33
N ILE A 55 4.89 9.33 -3.58
CA ILE A 55 3.53 9.86 -3.53
C ILE A 55 3.23 10.45 -2.16
N LEU A 56 3.48 9.68 -1.08
CA LEU A 56 3.28 10.12 0.29
C LEU A 56 4.13 11.35 0.60
N THR A 57 5.40 11.36 0.22
CA THR A 57 6.31 12.49 0.45
C THR A 57 5.80 13.75 -0.24
N VAL A 58 5.37 13.66 -1.50
CA VAL A 58 4.83 14.80 -2.26
C VAL A 58 3.47 15.25 -1.71
N ALA A 59 2.64 14.31 -1.27
CA ALA A 59 1.32 14.59 -0.69
C ALA A 59 1.42 15.29 0.66
N LEU A 60 2.34 14.83 1.53
CA LEU A 60 2.53 15.33 2.88
C LEU A 60 3.58 16.45 2.99
N SER A 61 4.29 16.80 1.92
CA SER A 61 5.26 17.91 1.91
C SER A 61 4.72 19.23 2.48
N PRO A 62 3.49 19.71 2.21
CA PRO A 62 3.01 20.95 2.82
C PRO A 62 2.88 20.85 4.35
N VAL A 63 2.55 19.66 4.87
CA VAL A 63 2.47 19.40 6.32
C VAL A 63 3.87 19.34 6.93
N HIS A 64 4.80 18.64 6.27
CA HIS A 64 6.21 18.60 6.66
C HIS A 64 6.85 19.99 6.68
N ASP A 65 6.62 20.81 5.65
CA ASP A 65 7.13 22.17 5.57
C ASP A 65 6.53 23.06 6.67
N TRP A 66 5.22 22.93 6.92
CA TRP A 66 4.54 23.66 8.00
C TRP A 66 5.13 23.29 9.37
N MET A 67 5.35 22.01 9.61
CA MET A 67 5.89 21.52 10.88
C MET A 67 7.37 21.88 11.05
N THR A 68 8.14 21.83 9.97
CA THR A 68 9.55 22.28 9.93
C THR A 68 9.67 23.76 10.28
N ARG A 69 8.79 24.62 9.74
CA ARG A 69 8.75 26.05 10.08
C ARG A 69 8.40 26.27 11.56
N ARG A 70 7.45 25.52 12.10
CA ARG A 70 7.08 25.60 13.54
C ARG A 70 8.18 25.12 14.47
N MET A 71 9.04 24.21 14.03
CA MET A 71 10.14 23.62 14.82
C MET A 71 11.49 24.34 14.63
N GLY A 72 11.48 25.58 14.11
CA GLY A 72 12.70 26.37 13.95
C GLY A 72 13.64 25.85 12.87
N GLY A 73 13.13 25.22 11.81
CA GLY A 73 13.92 24.75 10.66
C GLY A 73 14.50 23.35 10.80
N ARG A 74 14.17 22.61 11.87
CA ARG A 74 14.68 21.25 12.13
C ARG A 74 13.94 20.19 11.30
N ALA A 75 14.24 20.14 10.00
CA ALA A 75 13.55 19.29 9.01
C ALA A 75 13.56 17.79 9.36
N GLY A 76 14.65 17.28 9.95
CA GLY A 76 14.75 15.88 10.36
C GLY A 76 13.83 15.51 11.53
N LEU A 77 13.69 16.39 12.53
CA LEU A 77 12.76 16.19 13.64
C LEU A 77 11.31 16.27 13.16
N ALA A 78 11.02 17.22 12.26
CA ALA A 78 9.71 17.32 11.65
C ALA A 78 9.36 16.06 10.83
N ALA A 79 10.31 15.51 10.07
CA ALA A 79 10.09 14.25 9.35
C ALA A 79 9.82 13.09 10.31
N ALA A 80 10.65 12.91 11.35
CA ALA A 80 10.49 11.84 12.32
C ALA A 80 9.15 11.91 13.07
N LEU A 81 8.74 13.10 13.50
CA LEU A 81 7.46 13.30 14.19
C LEU A 81 6.27 13.08 13.26
N LEU A 82 6.36 13.50 11.99
CA LEU A 82 5.27 13.31 11.03
C LEU A 82 5.10 11.83 10.69
N THR A 83 6.21 11.13 10.48
CA THR A 83 6.21 9.67 10.25
C THR A 83 5.71 8.92 11.47
N GLY A 84 6.16 9.28 12.67
CA GLY A 84 5.68 8.69 13.92
C GLY A 84 4.17 8.89 14.11
N LEU A 85 3.67 10.11 13.88
CA LEU A 85 2.26 10.41 13.94
C LEU A 85 1.46 9.60 12.90
N ALA A 86 1.93 9.53 11.67
CA ALA A 86 1.28 8.75 10.62
C ALA A 86 1.20 7.25 10.98
N LEU A 87 2.28 6.67 11.53
CA LEU A 87 2.30 5.29 11.99
C LEU A 87 1.34 5.06 13.16
N VAL A 88 1.30 5.96 14.15
CA VAL A 88 0.37 5.85 15.27
C VAL A 88 -1.08 5.93 14.80
N VAL A 89 -1.39 6.85 13.89
CA VAL A 89 -2.74 6.98 13.31
C VAL A 89 -3.15 5.71 12.57
N VAL A 90 -2.23 5.07 11.85
CA VAL A 90 -2.49 3.84 11.08
C VAL A 90 -2.58 2.61 11.99
N PHE A 91 -1.57 2.38 12.82
CA PHE A 91 -1.44 1.15 13.60
C PHE A 91 -2.20 1.18 14.92
N GLY A 92 -2.45 2.35 15.49
CA GLY A 92 -3.16 2.47 16.77
C GLY A 92 -4.54 1.82 16.74
N PRO A 93 -5.44 2.19 15.81
CA PRO A 93 -6.76 1.58 15.69
C PRO A 93 -6.69 0.10 15.32
N LEU A 94 -5.76 -0.27 14.44
CA LEU A 94 -5.63 -1.65 13.98
C LEU A 94 -5.17 -2.57 15.12
N ALA A 95 -4.16 -2.15 15.89
CA ALA A 95 -3.67 -2.90 17.05
C ALA A 95 -4.78 -3.10 18.09
N TYR A 96 -5.61 -2.07 18.31
CA TYR A 96 -6.76 -2.19 19.20
C TYR A 96 -7.80 -3.20 18.69
N VAL A 97 -8.17 -3.15 17.40
CA VAL A 97 -9.11 -4.10 16.82
C VAL A 97 -8.58 -5.53 16.93
N VAL A 98 -7.31 -5.76 16.62
CA VAL A 98 -6.67 -7.07 16.76
C VAL A 98 -6.66 -7.53 18.22
N ALA A 99 -6.31 -6.66 19.17
CA ALA A 99 -6.31 -7.00 20.59
C ALA A 99 -7.71 -7.39 21.09
N ASN A 100 -8.74 -6.66 20.67
CA ASN A 100 -10.13 -6.98 21.03
C ASN A 100 -10.62 -8.27 20.37
N LEU A 101 -10.18 -8.56 19.14
CA LEU A 101 -10.48 -9.80 18.47
C LEU A 101 -9.85 -10.99 19.21
N VAL A 102 -8.57 -10.90 19.57
CA VAL A 102 -7.86 -11.94 20.33
C VAL A 102 -8.54 -12.17 21.68
N ALA A 103 -8.84 -11.10 22.43
CA ALA A 103 -9.55 -11.21 23.71
C ALA A 103 -10.95 -11.84 23.57
N SER A 104 -11.65 -11.56 22.47
CA SER A 104 -12.97 -12.17 22.18
C SER A 104 -12.84 -13.66 21.85
N LEU A 105 -11.81 -14.04 21.10
CA LEU A 105 -11.51 -15.44 20.77
C LEU A 105 -11.11 -16.24 22.01
N GLU A 106 -10.31 -15.67 22.91
CA GLU A 106 -9.96 -16.30 24.20
C GLU A 106 -11.18 -16.54 25.08
N ARG A 107 -12.08 -15.55 25.19
CA ARG A 107 -13.36 -15.71 25.92
C ARG A 107 -14.23 -16.78 25.28
N LEU A 108 -14.31 -16.79 23.94
CA LEU A 108 -15.07 -17.80 23.22
C LEU A 108 -14.50 -19.20 23.45
N ALA A 109 -13.17 -19.37 23.35
CA ALA A 109 -12.49 -20.63 23.61
C ALA A 109 -12.70 -21.12 25.04
N ALA A 110 -12.63 -20.23 26.03
CA ALA A 110 -12.93 -20.55 27.43
C ALA A 110 -14.40 -20.97 27.63
N THR A 111 -15.34 -20.27 26.97
CA THR A 111 -16.78 -20.58 27.07
C THR A 111 -17.12 -21.92 26.41
N ILE A 112 -16.50 -22.23 25.26
CA ILE A 112 -16.61 -23.53 24.59
C ILE A 112 -16.02 -24.64 25.47
N GLY A 113 -14.85 -24.41 26.06
CA GLY A 113 -14.20 -25.36 26.98
C GLY A 113 -15.02 -25.66 28.24
N SER A 114 -15.87 -24.71 28.67
CA SER A 114 -16.79 -24.87 29.80
C SER A 114 -18.16 -25.48 29.44
N GLY A 115 -18.40 -25.83 28.18
CA GLY A 115 -19.65 -26.46 27.72
C GLY A 115 -20.85 -25.51 27.56
N GLY A 116 -20.64 -24.20 27.56
CA GLY A 116 -21.69 -23.19 27.75
C GLY A 116 -22.03 -22.31 26.55
N VAL A 117 -21.80 -22.74 25.30
CA VAL A 117 -22.12 -21.90 24.12
C VAL A 117 -23.39 -22.37 23.43
N VAL A 118 -24.51 -21.73 23.76
CA VAL A 118 -25.71 -21.69 22.92
C VAL A 118 -25.50 -20.57 21.90
N LEU A 119 -25.43 -20.89 20.61
CA LEU A 119 -25.43 -19.86 19.57
C LEU A 119 -26.73 -19.05 19.67
N PRO A 120 -26.68 -17.71 19.64
CA PRO A 120 -27.90 -16.91 19.57
C PRO A 120 -28.75 -17.34 18.36
N PRO A 121 -30.09 -17.35 18.48
CA PRO A 121 -30.96 -17.78 17.38
C PRO A 121 -30.69 -16.92 16.15
N LEU A 122 -30.56 -17.56 14.99
CA LEU A 122 -30.29 -16.87 13.73
C LEU A 122 -31.39 -15.83 13.51
N PRO A 123 -31.07 -14.55 13.25
CA PRO A 123 -32.07 -13.55 12.90
C PRO A 123 -32.95 -14.08 11.77
N ALA A 124 -34.28 -14.05 11.92
CA ALA A 124 -35.23 -14.52 10.90
C ALA A 124 -35.02 -13.86 9.53
N ALA A 125 -34.28 -12.73 9.53
CA ALA A 125 -33.80 -12.02 8.36
C ALA A 125 -32.90 -12.84 7.41
N ILE A 126 -32.14 -13.80 7.95
CA ILE A 126 -31.13 -14.55 7.19
C ILE A 126 -31.74 -15.80 6.55
N GLY A 127 -32.80 -16.35 7.14
CA GLY A 127 -33.48 -17.55 6.64
C GLY A 127 -34.20 -17.35 5.31
N HIS A 128 -34.55 -16.11 4.94
CA HIS A 128 -35.28 -15.79 3.71
C HIS A 128 -34.38 -15.39 2.53
N LEU A 129 -33.05 -15.44 2.69
CA LEU A 129 -32.10 -15.20 1.60
C LEU A 129 -32.15 -16.36 0.59
N PRO A 130 -32.53 -16.12 -0.69
CA PRO A 130 -32.84 -17.19 -1.65
C PRO A 130 -31.64 -18.06 -2.05
N VAL A 131 -30.40 -17.58 -1.86
CA VAL A 131 -29.18 -18.31 -2.26
C VAL A 131 -28.40 -18.86 -1.06
N VAL A 132 -28.49 -18.23 0.11
CA VAL A 132 -27.62 -18.54 1.27
C VAL A 132 -28.41 -18.96 2.52
N GLY A 133 -29.73 -18.69 2.58
CA GLY A 133 -30.54 -18.88 3.78
C GLY A 133 -30.77 -20.34 4.18
N ALA A 134 -31.15 -21.20 3.24
CA ALA A 134 -31.36 -22.63 3.50
C ALA A 134 -30.07 -23.39 3.95
N PRO A 135 -28.90 -23.22 3.29
CA PRO A 135 -27.67 -23.86 3.77
C PRO A 135 -27.16 -23.24 5.10
N LEU A 136 -27.28 -21.93 5.30
CA LEU A 136 -26.87 -21.28 6.55
C LEU A 136 -27.73 -21.70 7.75
N THR A 137 -29.05 -21.82 7.59
CA THR A 137 -29.96 -22.23 8.67
C THR A 137 -29.70 -23.67 9.10
N GLY A 138 -29.41 -24.59 8.16
CA GLY A 138 -29.00 -25.96 8.47
C GLY A 138 -27.69 -26.03 9.26
N ILE A 139 -26.67 -25.30 8.81
CA ILE A 139 -25.38 -25.22 9.52
C ILE A 139 -25.54 -24.56 10.90
N TRP A 140 -26.33 -23.49 11.01
CA TRP A 140 -26.56 -22.78 12.28
C TRP A 140 -27.31 -23.63 13.31
N SER A 141 -28.29 -24.43 12.87
CA SER A 141 -29.03 -25.36 13.73
C SER A 141 -28.16 -26.50 14.27
N THR A 142 -27.09 -26.86 13.56
CA THR A 142 -26.08 -27.82 14.04
C THR A 142 -25.18 -27.16 15.09
N GLY A 143 -24.97 -25.84 14.98
CA GLY A 143 -24.12 -25.06 15.87
C GLY A 143 -24.74 -24.84 17.23
N THR A 144 -26.07 -24.69 17.28
CA THR A 144 -26.84 -24.60 18.53
C THR A 144 -26.72 -25.86 19.41
N SER A 145 -26.34 -27.00 18.84
CA SER A 145 -26.08 -28.27 19.56
C SER A 145 -24.67 -28.36 20.14
N GLY A 146 -23.76 -27.48 19.72
CA GLY A 146 -22.36 -27.46 20.15
C GLY A 146 -21.41 -27.07 19.02
N LEU A 147 -20.64 -25.99 19.23
CA LEU A 147 -19.62 -25.49 18.30
C LEU A 147 -18.55 -26.54 17.96
N GLY A 148 -18.26 -27.45 18.88
CA GLY A 148 -17.31 -28.56 18.69
C GLY A 148 -17.78 -29.61 17.67
N ASP A 149 -19.07 -29.93 17.65
CA ASP A 149 -19.64 -30.87 16.68
C ASP A 149 -19.78 -30.23 15.29
N LEU A 150 -20.05 -28.94 15.21
CA LEU A 150 -20.05 -28.21 13.93
C LEU A 150 -18.63 -28.17 13.31
N LEU A 151 -17.60 -27.87 14.09
CA LEU A 151 -16.20 -27.90 13.65
C LEU A 151 -15.72 -29.31 13.28
N ARG A 152 -16.18 -30.37 13.96
CA ARG A 152 -15.86 -31.75 13.61
C ARG A 152 -16.59 -32.26 12.37
N THR A 153 -17.86 -31.90 12.22
CA THR A 153 -18.74 -32.45 11.18
C THR A 153 -18.65 -31.66 9.88
N HIS A 154 -18.52 -30.34 9.96
CA HIS A 154 -18.48 -29.43 8.80
C HIS A 154 -17.16 -28.68 8.66
N GLY A 155 -16.17 -28.96 9.53
CA GLY A 155 -14.85 -28.30 9.49
C GLY A 155 -14.18 -28.40 8.11
N LYS A 156 -14.36 -29.52 7.42
CA LYS A 156 -13.81 -29.74 6.08
C LYS A 156 -14.52 -28.94 4.97
N ASP A 157 -15.83 -28.76 5.07
CA ASP A 157 -16.63 -27.98 4.10
C ASP A 157 -16.50 -26.46 4.34
N LEU A 158 -16.13 -26.05 5.55
CA LEU A 158 -15.79 -24.67 5.90
C LEU A 158 -14.39 -24.24 5.43
N LEU A 159 -13.49 -25.19 5.12
CA LEU A 159 -12.12 -24.89 4.65
C LEU A 159 -12.09 -24.22 3.28
N HIS A 160 -12.96 -24.62 2.35
CA HIS A 160 -12.97 -24.07 0.98
C HIS A 160 -13.34 -22.57 0.93
N PRO A 161 -14.40 -22.11 1.61
CA PRO A 161 -14.66 -20.67 1.79
C PRO A 161 -13.61 -19.99 2.67
N GLY A 162 -13.05 -20.72 3.65
CA GLY A 162 -12.03 -20.24 4.58
C GLY A 162 -10.74 -19.80 3.90
N GLU A 163 -10.28 -20.52 2.86
CA GLU A 163 -9.09 -20.12 2.08
C GLU A 163 -9.29 -18.81 1.32
N ALA A 164 -10.48 -18.56 0.77
CA ALA A 164 -10.78 -17.31 0.07
C ALA A 164 -10.78 -16.13 1.05
N VAL A 165 -11.40 -16.29 2.21
CA VAL A 165 -11.38 -15.29 3.29
C VAL A 165 -9.94 -15.07 3.79
N LEU A 166 -9.17 -16.12 3.99
CA LEU A 166 -7.77 -16.03 4.43
C LEU A 166 -6.90 -15.29 3.41
N LYS A 167 -7.09 -15.52 2.11
CA LYS A 167 -6.41 -14.79 1.04
C LYS A 167 -6.76 -13.30 1.06
N ILE A 168 -8.03 -12.94 1.28
CA ILE A 168 -8.45 -11.54 1.42
C ILE A 168 -7.79 -10.91 2.65
N VAL A 169 -7.82 -11.59 3.80
CA VAL A 169 -7.19 -11.09 5.04
C VAL A 169 -5.68 -10.94 4.87
N ALA A 170 -5.02 -11.89 4.23
CA ALA A 170 -3.58 -11.84 3.94
C ALA A 170 -3.23 -10.70 2.97
N ALA A 171 -4.05 -10.50 1.92
CA ALA A 171 -3.88 -9.37 1.00
C ALA A 171 -4.07 -8.02 1.72
N LEU A 172 -5.06 -7.93 2.62
CA LEU A 172 -5.26 -6.78 3.49
C LEU A 172 -4.04 -6.51 4.37
N ALA A 173 -3.58 -7.51 5.11
CA ALA A 173 -2.43 -7.40 5.98
C ALA A 173 -1.17 -6.99 5.19
N GLY A 174 -0.97 -7.57 4.01
CA GLY A 174 0.11 -7.21 3.09
C GLY A 174 0.03 -5.76 2.61
N SER A 175 -1.17 -5.27 2.29
CA SER A 175 -1.38 -3.88 1.86
C SER A 175 -1.08 -2.88 2.99
N VAL A 176 -1.54 -3.16 4.21
CA VAL A 176 -1.26 -2.32 5.39
C VAL A 176 0.23 -2.33 5.73
N ALA A 177 0.87 -3.50 5.69
CA ALA A 177 2.31 -3.61 5.90
C ALA A 177 3.10 -2.84 4.84
N THR A 178 2.73 -2.97 3.57
CA THR A 178 3.37 -2.23 2.47
C THR A 178 3.20 -0.73 2.64
N PHE A 179 2.00 -0.27 3.00
CA PHE A 179 1.72 1.14 3.29
C PHE A 179 2.58 1.66 4.45
N ALA A 180 2.74 0.88 5.51
CA ALA A 180 3.58 1.24 6.65
C ALA A 180 5.06 1.39 6.28
N VAL A 181 5.60 0.44 5.50
CA VAL A 181 6.98 0.55 5.03
C VAL A 181 7.12 1.76 4.09
N ALA A 182 6.12 2.07 3.27
CA ALA A 182 6.11 3.27 2.45
C ALA A 182 6.07 4.56 3.28
N VAL A 183 5.33 4.60 4.39
CA VAL A 183 5.30 5.73 5.34
C VAL A 183 6.67 5.93 6.00
N LEU A 184 7.34 4.84 6.40
CA LEU A 184 8.70 4.89 6.93
C LEU A 184 9.68 5.43 5.87
N ALA A 185 9.63 4.88 4.65
CA ALA A 185 10.46 5.32 3.54
C ALA A 185 10.22 6.80 3.17
N ALA A 186 8.97 7.26 3.18
CA ALA A 186 8.61 8.66 2.99
C ALA A 186 9.23 9.56 4.08
N GLY A 187 9.26 9.07 5.34
CA GLY A 187 9.96 9.71 6.46
C GLY A 187 11.41 10.04 6.14
N PHE A 188 12.15 9.06 5.61
CA PHE A 188 13.52 9.25 5.17
C PHE A 188 13.63 10.15 3.93
N LEU A 189 12.61 10.16 3.06
CA LEU A 189 12.61 10.89 1.80
C LEU A 189 12.33 12.40 1.96
N PHE A 190 11.67 12.83 3.05
CA PHE A 190 11.41 14.26 3.30
C PHE A 190 12.67 15.11 3.38
N VAL A 191 13.75 14.60 3.99
CA VAL A 191 15.00 15.34 4.18
C VAL A 191 15.75 15.60 2.86
N PRO A 192 16.01 14.59 2.00
CA PRO A 192 16.60 14.83 0.69
C PRO A 192 15.60 15.33 -0.37
N GLY A 193 14.30 15.36 -0.07
CA GLY A 193 13.22 15.71 -0.99
C GLY A 193 13.47 16.95 -1.86
N PRO A 194 13.87 18.11 -1.28
CA PRO A 194 14.17 19.31 -2.07
C PRO A 194 15.30 19.11 -3.09
N ARG A 195 16.34 18.33 -2.74
CA ARG A 195 17.44 18.00 -3.66
C ARG A 195 16.96 17.11 -4.80
N ILE A 196 16.12 16.11 -4.50
CA ILE A 196 15.56 15.21 -5.50
C ILE A 196 14.69 15.99 -6.50
N VAL A 197 13.87 16.93 -6.01
CA VAL A 197 13.05 17.80 -6.87
C VAL A 197 13.92 18.68 -7.76
N ALA A 198 15.02 19.24 -7.24
CA ALA A 198 15.95 20.05 -8.03
C ALA A 198 16.59 19.22 -9.18
N VAL A 199 17.04 18.01 -8.88
CA VAL A 199 17.59 17.08 -9.90
C VAL A 199 16.51 16.72 -10.94
N ALA A 200 15.27 16.44 -10.50
CA ALA A 200 14.17 16.15 -11.41
C ALA A 200 13.85 17.34 -12.33
N GLN A 201 13.86 18.56 -11.79
CA GLN A 201 13.66 19.79 -12.57
C GLN A 201 14.79 20.02 -13.58
N GLU A 202 16.04 19.86 -13.18
CA GLU A 202 17.19 19.99 -14.08
C GLU A 202 17.12 18.96 -15.21
N THR A 203 16.86 17.70 -14.87
CA THR A 203 16.71 16.60 -15.84
C THR A 203 15.55 16.88 -16.81
N ALA A 204 14.39 17.29 -16.30
CA ALA A 204 13.24 17.63 -17.13
C ALA A 204 13.52 18.83 -18.04
N THR A 205 14.31 19.81 -17.57
CA THR A 205 14.71 20.97 -18.37
C THR A 205 15.64 20.57 -19.52
N ARG A 206 16.53 19.59 -19.30
CA ARG A 206 17.38 19.05 -20.36
C ARG A 206 16.59 18.27 -21.43
N ILE A 207 15.49 17.62 -21.04
CA ILE A 207 14.67 16.80 -21.96
C ILE A 207 13.64 17.65 -22.71
N ALA A 208 12.91 18.53 -22.00
CA ALA A 208 11.75 19.26 -22.52
C ALA A 208 11.97 20.78 -22.61
N GLY A 209 13.22 21.23 -22.47
CA GLY A 209 13.58 22.65 -22.49
C GLY A 209 12.95 23.43 -21.32
N PRO A 210 12.67 24.73 -21.51
CA PRO A 210 12.15 25.61 -20.44
C PRO A 210 10.83 25.15 -19.81
N ARG A 211 10.06 24.28 -20.49
CA ARG A 211 8.79 23.74 -19.99
C ARG A 211 8.98 22.56 -19.02
N GLY A 212 10.17 21.98 -18.94
CA GLY A 212 10.47 20.83 -18.10
C GLY A 212 10.14 21.03 -16.62
N THR A 213 10.52 22.18 -16.06
CA THR A 213 10.20 22.56 -14.67
C THR A 213 8.69 22.61 -14.41
N ARG A 214 7.92 23.12 -15.38
CA ARG A 214 6.44 23.19 -15.30
C ARG A 214 5.82 21.79 -15.27
N PHE A 215 6.36 20.82 -16.01
CA PHE A 215 5.87 19.44 -15.96
C PHE A 215 6.10 18.79 -14.59
N VAL A 216 7.27 18.99 -13.98
CA VAL A 216 7.55 18.50 -12.63
C VAL A 216 6.59 19.12 -11.61
N ALA A 217 6.36 20.44 -11.71
CA ALA A 217 5.41 21.13 -10.83
C ALA A 217 3.97 20.62 -11.03
N LEU A 218 3.55 20.40 -12.27
CA LEU A 218 2.23 19.87 -12.61
C LEU A 218 2.05 18.44 -12.07
N ALA A 219 3.05 17.56 -12.24
CA ALA A 219 3.03 16.21 -11.68
C ALA A 219 2.86 16.25 -10.15
N GLY A 220 3.61 17.10 -9.46
CA GLY A 220 3.45 17.28 -8.01
C GLY A 220 2.07 17.82 -7.61
N ALA A 221 1.50 18.74 -8.39
CA ALA A 221 0.15 19.25 -8.16
C ALA A 221 -0.91 18.16 -8.36
N THR A 222 -0.77 17.34 -9.39
CA THR A 222 -1.65 16.19 -9.67
C THR A 222 -1.59 15.17 -8.54
N VAL A 223 -0.40 14.77 -8.09
CA VAL A 223 -0.23 13.85 -6.96
C VAL A 223 -0.92 14.39 -5.70
N ARG A 224 -0.71 15.68 -5.38
CA ARG A 224 -1.39 16.30 -4.23
C ARG A 224 -2.90 16.44 -4.45
N GLY A 225 -3.36 16.65 -5.68
CA GLY A 225 -4.78 16.70 -6.03
C GLY A 225 -5.47 15.36 -5.78
N VAL A 226 -4.90 14.28 -6.33
CA VAL A 226 -5.38 12.91 -6.13
C VAL A 226 -5.35 12.52 -4.65
N ALA A 227 -4.25 12.82 -3.95
CA ALA A 227 -4.14 12.52 -2.52
C ALA A 227 -5.23 13.21 -1.68
N ARG A 228 -5.54 14.48 -1.96
CA ARG A 228 -6.65 15.19 -1.30
C ARG A 228 -8.00 14.53 -1.60
N GLY A 229 -8.22 14.06 -2.83
CA GLY A 229 -9.41 13.30 -3.19
C GLY A 229 -9.57 12.02 -2.38
N ILE A 230 -8.51 11.20 -2.32
CA ILE A 230 -8.50 9.94 -1.55
C ILE A 230 -8.76 10.22 -0.06
N ILE A 231 -8.08 11.21 0.52
CA ILE A 231 -8.27 11.59 1.93
C ILE A 231 -9.71 12.07 2.17
N GLY A 232 -10.27 12.86 1.27
CA GLY A 232 -11.65 13.36 1.37
C GLY A 232 -12.69 12.24 1.35
N ILE A 233 -12.54 11.28 0.43
CA ILE A 233 -13.43 10.11 0.35
C ILE A 233 -13.28 9.23 1.59
N ALA A 234 -12.05 8.96 2.03
CA ALA A 234 -11.79 8.17 3.23
C ALA A 234 -12.42 8.82 4.48
N PHE A 235 -12.31 10.14 4.60
CA PHE A 235 -12.94 10.89 5.69
C PHE A 235 -14.46 10.77 5.67
N LEU A 236 -15.08 10.99 4.50
CA LEU A 236 -16.52 10.85 4.34
C LEU A 236 -16.99 9.44 4.70
N GLN A 237 -16.30 8.41 4.21
CA GLN A 237 -16.62 7.01 4.51
C GLN A 237 -16.51 6.70 6.01
N ALA A 238 -15.46 7.19 6.67
CA ALA A 238 -15.26 7.01 8.10
C ALA A 238 -16.37 7.65 8.94
N VAL A 239 -16.78 8.87 8.58
CA VAL A 239 -17.86 9.59 9.27
C VAL A 239 -19.20 8.88 9.08
N LEU A 240 -19.54 8.51 7.83
CA LEU A 240 -20.79 7.81 7.53
C LEU A 240 -20.85 6.46 8.22
N MET A 241 -19.78 5.66 8.16
CA MET A 241 -19.73 4.37 8.84
C MET A 241 -19.78 4.56 10.36
N GLY A 242 -19.09 5.56 10.89
CA GLY A 242 -19.16 5.94 12.31
C GLY A 242 -20.58 6.25 12.77
N ALA A 243 -21.32 7.05 12.00
CA ALA A 243 -22.72 7.37 12.28
C ALA A 243 -23.60 6.11 12.28
N VAL A 244 -23.44 5.23 11.29
CA VAL A 244 -24.14 3.94 11.23
C VAL A 244 -23.84 3.10 12.47
N MET A 245 -22.58 3.02 12.89
CA MET A 245 -22.18 2.25 14.08
C MET A 245 -22.76 2.83 15.38
N VAL A 246 -22.83 4.15 15.50
CA VAL A 246 -23.45 4.82 16.66
C VAL A 246 -24.94 4.53 16.71
N VAL A 247 -25.65 4.66 15.58
CA VAL A 247 -27.10 4.36 15.50
C VAL A 247 -27.37 2.88 15.77
N ALA A 248 -26.48 1.99 15.33
CA ALA A 248 -26.57 0.55 15.59
C ALA A 248 -26.19 0.14 17.03
N GLY A 249 -25.78 1.08 17.89
CA GLY A 249 -25.39 0.80 19.28
C GLY A 249 -24.09 0.01 19.42
N ILE A 250 -23.21 0.06 18.40
CA ILE A 250 -21.95 -0.67 18.41
C ILE A 250 -20.97 0.00 19.40
N PRO A 251 -20.43 -0.74 20.38
CA PRO A 251 -19.48 -0.17 21.33
C PRO A 251 -18.20 0.26 20.62
N HIS A 252 -17.60 1.36 21.07
CA HIS A 252 -16.37 1.94 20.50
C HIS A 252 -16.50 2.39 19.02
N ALA A 253 -17.70 2.76 18.57
CA ALA A 253 -17.96 3.25 17.20
C ALA A 253 -16.99 4.34 16.73
N GLY A 254 -16.58 5.26 17.61
CA GLY A 254 -15.60 6.29 17.28
C GLY A 254 -14.23 5.72 16.90
N LEU A 255 -13.74 4.72 17.63
CA LEU A 255 -12.44 4.10 17.35
C LEU A 255 -12.51 3.24 16.07
N LEU A 256 -13.63 2.54 15.86
CA LEU A 256 -13.89 1.79 14.64
C LEU A 256 -14.00 2.71 13.42
N ALA A 257 -14.57 3.91 13.57
CA ALA A 257 -14.61 4.91 12.50
C ALA A 257 -13.19 5.36 12.11
N VAL A 258 -12.28 5.52 13.08
CA VAL A 258 -10.86 5.78 12.80
C VAL A 258 -10.20 4.58 12.12
N ALA A 259 -10.51 3.35 12.52
CA ALA A 259 -10.01 2.16 11.82
C ALA A 259 -10.50 2.12 10.35
N VAL A 260 -11.77 2.46 10.10
CA VAL A 260 -12.34 2.59 8.74
C VAL A 260 -11.60 3.67 7.95
N LEU A 261 -11.34 4.83 8.54
CA LEU A 261 -10.56 5.91 7.92
C LEU A 261 -9.20 5.39 7.43
N VAL A 262 -8.47 4.71 8.30
CA VAL A 262 -7.14 4.16 8.01
C VAL A 262 -7.21 3.11 6.91
N LEU A 263 -8.15 2.17 6.99
CA LEU A 263 -8.31 1.12 5.98
C LEU A 263 -8.69 1.71 4.62
N SER A 264 -9.53 2.75 4.59
CA SER A 264 -9.84 3.49 3.37
C SER A 264 -8.63 4.22 2.80
N LEU A 265 -7.78 4.82 3.64
CA LEU A 265 -6.52 5.44 3.20
C LEU A 265 -5.52 4.41 2.65
N ALA A 266 -5.48 3.21 3.24
CA ALA A 266 -4.71 2.06 2.74
C ALA A 266 -5.33 1.42 1.48
N GLN A 267 -6.39 2.01 0.91
CA GLN A 267 -7.14 1.55 -0.27
C GLN A 267 -7.72 0.13 -0.16
N VAL A 268 -7.84 -0.37 1.07
CA VAL A 268 -8.36 -1.71 1.37
C VAL A 268 -9.81 -1.86 0.91
N ALA A 269 -10.65 -0.86 1.21
CA ALA A 269 -12.08 -0.90 0.91
C ALA A 269 -12.35 -0.96 -0.60
N ALA A 270 -11.53 -0.30 -1.41
CA ALA A 270 -11.65 -0.32 -2.86
C ALA A 270 -11.42 -1.73 -3.41
N LEU A 271 -10.42 -2.47 -2.91
CA LEU A 271 -10.14 -3.84 -3.38
C LEU A 271 -11.27 -4.82 -3.03
N VAL A 272 -11.78 -4.75 -1.80
CA VAL A 272 -12.83 -5.66 -1.31
C VAL A 272 -14.15 -5.49 -2.06
N VAL A 273 -14.48 -4.27 -2.49
CA VAL A 273 -15.71 -3.99 -3.25
C VAL A 273 -15.48 -4.12 -4.76
N ALA A 274 -14.34 -3.67 -5.28
CA ALA A 274 -14.06 -3.72 -6.72
C ALA A 274 -13.92 -5.16 -7.22
N VAL A 275 -13.30 -6.07 -6.47
CA VAL A 275 -13.10 -7.46 -6.93
C VAL A 275 -14.43 -8.17 -7.18
N PRO A 276 -15.41 -8.21 -6.23
CA PRO A 276 -16.72 -8.81 -6.49
C PRO A 276 -17.50 -8.11 -7.60
N VAL A 277 -17.41 -6.78 -7.70
CA VAL A 277 -18.10 -6.02 -8.75
C VAL A 277 -17.51 -6.32 -10.12
N VAL A 278 -16.18 -6.35 -10.27
CA VAL A 278 -15.50 -6.72 -11.51
C VAL A 278 -15.83 -8.16 -11.91
N VAL A 279 -15.85 -9.10 -10.95
CA VAL A 279 -16.27 -10.48 -11.19
C VAL A 279 -17.72 -10.55 -11.64
N TRP A 280 -18.62 -9.81 -10.97
CA TRP A 280 -20.04 -9.76 -11.35
C TRP A 280 -20.23 -9.18 -12.75
N VAL A 281 -19.54 -8.09 -13.09
CA VAL A 281 -19.56 -7.49 -14.44
C VAL A 281 -19.00 -8.46 -15.47
N TRP A 282 -17.89 -9.15 -15.19
CA TRP A 282 -17.31 -10.18 -16.08
C TRP A 282 -18.26 -11.35 -16.34
N VAL A 283 -19.06 -11.73 -15.35
CA VAL A 283 -20.01 -12.84 -15.46
C VAL A 283 -21.30 -12.41 -16.17
N THR A 284 -21.69 -11.14 -16.08
CA THR A 284 -22.99 -10.66 -16.56
C THR A 284 -22.94 -9.84 -17.85
N HIS A 285 -21.78 -9.31 -18.24
CA HIS A 285 -21.63 -8.43 -19.41
C HIS A 285 -20.58 -8.95 -20.40
N SER A 286 -20.72 -8.61 -21.68
CA SER A 286 -19.77 -8.98 -22.73
C SER A 286 -18.40 -8.31 -22.50
N THR A 287 -17.32 -9.02 -22.87
CA THR A 287 -15.92 -8.72 -22.53
C THR A 287 -15.44 -7.31 -22.89
N LEU A 288 -16.11 -6.61 -23.82
CA LEU A 288 -15.84 -5.22 -24.17
C LEU A 288 -16.23 -4.20 -23.08
N PHE A 289 -17.23 -4.50 -22.25
CA PHE A 289 -17.65 -3.63 -21.13
C PHE A 289 -16.85 -3.91 -19.84
N ALA A 290 -16.23 -5.09 -19.74
CA ALA A 290 -15.45 -5.50 -18.59
C ALA A 290 -13.95 -5.08 -18.68
N ALA A 291 -13.52 -4.57 -19.83
CA ALA A 291 -12.16 -4.11 -20.10
C ALA A 291 -11.97 -2.58 -20.01
N VAL A 292 -13.06 -1.82 -19.83
CA VAL A 292 -13.10 -0.36 -19.68
C VAL A 292 -13.45 -0.02 -18.25
#